data_AF-A0AAU9AIU8-F1
#
_entry.id   AF-A0AAU9AIU8-F1
#
_cell.length_a   1.000
_cell.length_b   1.000
_cell.length_c   1.000
_cell.angle_alpha   90.00
_cell.angle_beta   90.00
_cell.angle_gamma   90.00
#
_symmetry.space_group_name_H-M   'P 1'
#
loop_
_entity.id
_entity.type
_entity.pdbx_description
1 polymer ?
#
loop_
_entity_poly.entity_id
_entity_poly.type
_entity_poly.pdbx_seq_one_letter_code
_entity_poly.pdbx_strand_id
1 'polypeptide(L)'
;MHASPLPVPNAVAARESPGDAPHADAPPLRGQVTLDSAELRRLRQSRLLSQQDLADDCWRRNIRVSVATIKRAESGRAVRFRIAHELARCFGVPVMRLVRATPAA
;
A
#
# COMPACT_ATOMS: atom_id res chain seq x y z
N MET A 1 17.68 -51.78 9.62
CA MET A 1 17.52 -50.50 8.90
C MET A 1 16.04 -50.30 8.65
N HIS A 2 15.41 -49.32 9.30
CA HIS A 2 14.21 -48.57 8.88
C HIS A 2 13.64 -47.86 10.13
N ALA A 3 14.09 -46.62 10.35
CA ALA A 3 13.44 -45.70 11.28
C ALA A 3 12.58 -44.75 10.45
N SER A 4 11.26 -44.86 10.56
CA SER A 4 10.31 -43.87 10.01
C SER A 4 9.98 -42.85 11.10
N PRO A 5 10.03 -41.54 10.82
CA PRO A 5 9.83 -40.51 11.84
C PRO A 5 8.34 -40.22 12.10
N LEU A 6 8.08 -39.79 13.33
CA LEU A 6 6.80 -39.36 13.91
C LEU A 6 6.20 -38.11 13.21
N PRO A 7 4.87 -37.90 13.30
CA PRO A 7 4.22 -36.69 12.80
C PRO A 7 4.46 -35.49 13.74
N VAL A 8 4.87 -34.36 13.16
CA VAL A 8 4.95 -33.06 13.84
C VAL A 8 3.60 -32.33 13.77
N PRO A 9 3.05 -31.82 14.88
CA PRO A 9 1.93 -30.89 14.84
C PRO A 9 2.44 -29.49 14.48
N ASN A 10 2.02 -28.95 13.33
CA ASN A 10 2.32 -27.58 12.93
C ASN A 10 1.40 -26.62 13.71
N ALA A 11 1.98 -25.94 14.68
CA ALA A 11 1.31 -24.93 15.49
C ALA A 11 0.84 -23.77 14.60
N VAL A 12 -0.47 -23.59 14.50
CA VAL A 12 -1.11 -22.33 14.10
C VAL A 12 -0.78 -21.30 15.18
N ALA A 13 0.37 -20.64 15.04
CA ALA A 13 0.65 -19.41 15.75
C ALA A 13 0.06 -18.26 14.94
N ALA A 14 -1.11 -17.80 15.39
CA ALA A 14 -1.68 -16.52 15.04
C ALA A 14 -0.60 -15.44 15.23
N ARG A 15 -0.01 -14.98 14.13
CA ARG A 15 0.86 -13.80 14.15
C ARG A 15 -0.05 -12.61 13.95
N GLU A 16 -0.36 -12.01 15.09
CA GLU A 16 -1.04 -10.74 15.27
C GLU A 16 -0.67 -9.75 14.16
N SER A 17 -1.68 -9.18 13.53
CA SER A 17 -1.52 -8.01 12.67
C SER A 17 -1.05 -6.86 13.56
N PRO A 18 0.09 -6.20 13.30
CA PRO A 18 0.39 -4.92 13.92
C PRO A 18 -0.48 -3.87 13.22
N GLY A 19 -1.74 -3.80 13.63
CA GLY A 19 -2.64 -2.70 13.33
C GLY A 19 -2.40 -1.56 14.32
N ASP A 20 -2.40 -0.34 13.80
CA ASP A 20 -2.52 0.90 14.55
C ASP A 20 -1.38 1.30 15.50
N ALA A 21 -0.22 1.60 14.92
CA ALA A 21 0.62 2.66 15.47
C ALA A 21 0.36 3.95 14.66
N PRO A 22 0.04 5.09 15.29
CA PRO A 22 0.10 6.38 14.62
C PRO A 22 1.57 6.63 14.28
N HIS A 23 1.93 6.42 13.02
CA HIS A 23 3.29 6.70 12.53
C HIS A 23 3.40 8.22 12.33
N ALA A 24 3.54 8.95 13.43
CA ALA A 24 3.99 10.32 13.44
C ALA A 24 5.52 10.35 13.15
N ASP A 25 5.88 11.17 12.18
CA ASP A 25 7.17 11.86 12.04
C ASP A 25 8.47 11.06 11.86
N ALA A 26 8.47 10.01 11.05
CA ALA A 26 9.72 9.67 10.33
C ALA A 26 9.83 10.58 9.09
N PRO A 27 10.83 11.47 8.99
CA PRO A 27 10.99 12.31 7.81
C PRO A 27 11.17 11.41 6.59
N PRO A 28 10.47 11.71 5.47
CA PRO A 28 10.61 10.91 4.28
C PRO A 28 12.06 10.89 3.83
N LEU A 29 12.63 9.69 3.71
CA LEU A 29 13.92 9.48 3.05
C LEU A 29 13.88 10.16 1.67
N ARG A 30 14.99 10.78 1.25
CA ARG A 30 15.08 11.56 -0.01
C ARG A 30 14.33 10.85 -1.16
N GLY A 31 13.26 11.47 -1.67
CA GLY A 31 12.46 10.96 -2.79
C GLY A 31 11.26 10.07 -2.41
N GLN A 32 10.94 9.93 -1.12
CA GLN A 32 9.69 9.32 -0.65
C GLN A 32 8.64 10.39 -0.31
N VAL A 33 7.37 10.03 -0.44
CA VAL A 33 6.22 10.85 -0.07
C VAL A 33 5.18 9.99 0.61
N THR A 34 4.50 10.56 1.59
CA THR A 34 3.31 9.95 2.20
C THR A 34 2.10 10.42 1.42
N LEU A 35 1.22 9.48 1.08
CA LEU A 35 -0.03 9.79 0.40
C LEU A 35 -1.19 9.88 1.39
N ASP A 36 -2.19 10.69 1.05
CA ASP A 36 -3.46 10.71 1.75
C ASP A 36 -4.18 9.38 1.53
N SER A 37 -4.14 8.53 2.55
CA SER A 37 -4.72 7.20 2.52
C SER A 37 -6.25 7.23 2.46
N ALA A 38 -6.90 8.26 2.99
CA ALA A 38 -8.34 8.43 2.93
C ALA A 38 -8.77 8.83 1.52
N GLU A 39 -8.06 9.77 0.89
CA GLU A 39 -8.34 10.16 -0.50
C GLU A 39 -8.10 9.01 -1.48
N LEU A 40 -7.02 8.23 -1.30
CA LEU A 40 -6.76 7.03 -2.12
C LEU A 40 -7.92 6.02 -2.02
N ARG A 41 -8.39 5.72 -0.80
CA ARG A 41 -9.52 4.81 -0.59
C ARG A 41 -10.79 5.37 -1.21
N ARG A 42 -11.06 6.67 -1.04
CA ARG A 42 -12.24 7.34 -1.61
C ARG A 42 -12.24 7.27 -3.13
N LEU A 43 -11.11 7.58 -3.78
CA LEU A 43 -10.97 7.49 -5.23
C LEU A 43 -11.16 6.06 -5.74
N ARG A 44 -10.57 5.08 -5.06
CA ARG A 44 -10.76 3.66 -5.39
C ARG A 44 -12.22 3.22 -5.25
N GLN A 45 -12.86 3.55 -4.14
CA GLN A 45 -14.27 3.20 -3.87
C GLN A 45 -15.24 3.92 -4.79
N SER A 46 -14.95 5.16 -5.20
CA SER A 46 -15.78 5.88 -6.18
C SER A 46 -15.83 5.20 -7.55
N ARG A 47 -14.86 4.33 -7.85
CA ARG A 47 -14.82 3.49 -9.05
C ARG A 47 -15.30 2.06 -8.81
N LEU A 48 -15.77 1.75 -7.60
CA LEU A 48 -16.20 0.41 -7.17
C LEU A 48 -15.11 -0.67 -7.30
N LEU A 49 -13.84 -0.29 -7.10
CA LEU A 49 -12.70 -1.21 -7.25
C LEU A 49 -12.21 -1.76 -5.90
N SER A 50 -11.86 -3.05 -5.86
CA SER A 50 -11.01 -3.59 -4.80
C SER A 50 -9.54 -3.17 -4.99
N GLN A 51 -8.67 -3.47 -4.01
CA GLN A 51 -7.22 -3.23 -4.16
C GLN A 51 -6.62 -4.06 -5.31
N GLN A 52 -7.16 -5.26 -5.54
CA GLN A 52 -6.78 -6.11 -6.67
C GLN A 52 -7.25 -5.49 -7.98
N ASP A 53 -8.53 -5.09 -8.07
CA ASP A 53 -9.07 -4.51 -9.30
C ASP A 53 -8.36 -3.21 -9.69
N LEU A 54 -7.94 -2.41 -8.70
CA LEU A 54 -7.11 -1.22 -8.95
C LEU A 54 -5.73 -1.59 -9.50
N ALA A 55 -5.09 -2.64 -8.99
CA ALA A 55 -3.82 -3.11 -9.54
C ALA A 55 -4.00 -3.59 -10.99
N ASP A 56 -5.09 -4.29 -11.26
CA ASP A 56 -5.40 -4.80 -12.59
C ASP A 56 -5.75 -3.65 -13.56
N ASP A 57 -6.50 -2.63 -13.14
CA ASP A 57 -6.78 -1.41 -13.93
C ASP A 57 -5.50 -0.63 -14.23
N CYS A 58 -4.61 -0.45 -13.24
CA CYS A 58 -3.29 0.14 -13.46
C CYS A 58 -2.48 -0.68 -14.48
N TRP A 59 -2.47 -2.02 -14.34
CA TRP A 59 -1.73 -2.89 -15.24
C TRP A 59 -2.24 -2.80 -16.68
N ARG A 60 -3.56 -2.77 -16.89
CA ARG A 60 -4.20 -2.55 -18.21
C ARG A 60 -3.79 -1.22 -18.85
N ARG A 61 -3.45 -0.21 -18.05
CA ARG A 61 -2.94 1.10 -18.50
C ARG A 61 -1.41 1.16 -18.65
N ASN A 62 -0.74 0.00 -18.62
CA ASN A 62 0.71 -0.15 -18.64
C ASN A 62 1.43 0.53 -17.45
N ILE A 63 0.72 0.69 -16.33
CA ILE A 63 1.23 1.26 -15.08
C ILE A 63 1.57 0.11 -14.13
N ARG A 64 2.87 -0.11 -13.87
CA ARG A 64 3.35 -1.22 -13.04
C ARG A 64 3.26 -0.89 -11.55
N VAL A 65 2.07 -1.05 -10.99
CA VAL A 65 1.82 -0.95 -9.55
C VAL A 65 1.25 -2.27 -9.05
N SER A 66 1.88 -2.85 -8.02
CA SER A 66 1.40 -4.09 -7.40
C SER A 66 0.38 -3.82 -6.29
N VAL A 67 -0.45 -4.82 -5.99
CA VAL A 67 -1.38 -4.81 -4.84
C VAL A 67 -0.66 -4.48 -3.54
N ALA A 68 0.54 -5.01 -3.33
CA ALA A 68 1.35 -4.71 -2.14
C ALA A 68 1.72 -3.20 -2.05
N THR A 69 1.95 -2.56 -3.19
CA THR A 69 2.21 -1.12 -3.27
C THR A 69 0.96 -0.30 -2.96
N ILE A 70 -0.20 -0.71 -3.49
CA ILE A 70 -1.50 -0.09 -3.19
C ILE A 70 -1.79 -0.21 -1.70
N LYS A 71 -1.69 -1.42 -1.12
CA LYS A 71 -1.90 -1.64 0.31
C LYS A 71 -0.96 -0.77 1.15
N ARG A 72 0.32 -0.68 0.79
CA ARG A 72 1.29 0.20 1.46
C ARG A 72 0.83 1.66 1.46
N ALA A 73 0.39 2.17 0.31
CA ALA A 73 -0.08 3.55 0.16
C ALA A 73 -1.39 3.80 0.93
N GLU A 74 -2.37 2.88 0.85
CA GLU A 74 -3.64 2.97 1.57
C GLU A 74 -3.51 2.79 3.10
N SER A 75 -2.41 2.19 3.56
CA SER A 75 -2.04 2.14 4.97
C SER A 75 -1.25 3.38 5.43
N GLY A 76 -1.08 4.40 4.58
CA GLY A 76 -0.39 5.65 4.93
C GLY A 76 1.12 5.53 5.07
N ARG A 77 1.72 4.45 4.56
CA ARG A 77 3.18 4.28 4.59
C ARG A 77 3.81 5.04 3.42
N ALA A 78 4.97 5.64 3.65
CA ALA A 78 5.70 6.37 2.61
C ALA A 78 5.99 5.48 1.39
N VAL A 79 5.81 6.05 0.21
CA VAL A 79 6.12 5.41 -1.08
C VAL A 79 7.08 6.29 -1.87
N ARG A 80 7.77 5.73 -2.86
CA ARG A 80 8.61 6.53 -3.77
C ARG A 80 7.75 7.54 -4.53
N PHE A 81 8.28 8.75 -4.79
CA PHE A 81 7.56 9.78 -5.55
C PHE A 81 7.10 9.30 -6.93
N ARG A 82 7.89 8.44 -7.60
CA ARG A 82 7.46 7.79 -8.85
C ARG A 82 6.16 6.99 -8.68
N ILE A 83 6.03 6.23 -7.58
CA ILE A 83 4.82 5.46 -7.28
C ILE A 83 3.63 6.39 -7.03
N ALA A 84 3.84 7.50 -6.31
CA ALA A 84 2.82 8.52 -6.14
C ALA A 84 2.31 9.05 -7.48
N HIS A 85 3.24 9.34 -8.40
CA HIS A 85 2.91 9.79 -9.74
C HIS A 85 2.15 8.72 -10.55
N GLU A 86 2.58 7.46 -10.52
CA GLU A 86 1.88 6.37 -11.19
C GLU A 86 0.46 6.14 -10.63
N LEU A 87 0.27 6.20 -9.31
CA LEU A 87 -1.06 6.13 -8.69
C LEU A 87 -1.94 7.31 -9.13
N ALA A 88 -1.38 8.52 -9.17
CA ALA A 88 -2.07 9.72 -9.65
C ALA A 88 -2.55 9.54 -11.10
N ARG A 89 -1.71 8.94 -11.96
CA ARG A 89 -2.06 8.58 -13.34
C ARG A 89 -3.16 7.53 -13.42
N CYS A 90 -3.13 6.48 -12.58
CA CYS A 90 -4.22 5.50 -12.53
C CYS A 90 -5.55 6.18 -12.19
N PHE A 91 -5.54 7.12 -11.25
CA PHE A 91 -6.73 7.87 -10.84
C PHE A 91 -7.07 9.06 -11.75
N GLY A 92 -6.21 9.43 -12.70
CA GLY A 92 -6.42 10.61 -13.55
C GLY A 92 -6.47 11.92 -12.77
N VAL A 93 -5.76 12.01 -11.64
CA VAL A 93 -5.70 13.20 -10.79
C VAL A 93 -4.28 13.74 -10.69
N PRO A 94 -4.07 15.02 -10.34
CA PRO A 94 -2.75 15.55 -10.06
C PRO A 94 -2.11 14.86 -8.83
N VAL A 95 -0.81 14.58 -8.89
CA VAL A 95 -0.09 13.94 -7.76
C VAL A 95 -0.18 14.74 -6.47
N MET A 96 -0.22 16.08 -6.55
CA MET A 96 -0.37 16.97 -5.38
C MET A 96 -1.69 16.77 -4.63
N ARG A 97 -2.74 16.26 -5.30
CA ARG A 97 -4.00 15.91 -4.65
C ARG A 97 -3.86 14.68 -3.74
N LEU A 98 -2.91 13.81 -4.04
CA LEU A 98 -2.68 12.58 -3.31
C LEU A 98 -1.59 12.70 -2.24
N VAL A 99 -0.70 13.69 -2.33
CA VAL A 99 0.37 13.86 -1.35
C VAL A 99 -0.21 14.44 -0.07
N ARG A 100 0.02 13.76 1.05
CA ARG A 100 -0.29 14.31 2.37
C ARG A 100 0.73 15.41 2.64
N ALA A 101 0.28 16.65 2.75
CA ALA A 101 1.13 17.71 3.28
C ALA A 101 1.54 17.30 4.70
N THR A 102 2.84 17.10 4.93
CA THR A 102 3.36 17.02 6.29
C THR A 102 3.06 18.38 6.92
N PRO A 103 2.26 18.49 7.99
CA PRO A 103 2.13 19.75 8.69
C PRO A 103 3.54 20.15 9.14
N ALA A 104 4.00 21.32 8.72
CA ALA A 104 5.20 21.91 9.28
C ALA A 104 4.92 22.16 10.76
N ALA A 105 5.60 21.42 11.62
CA ALA A 105 5.64 21.67 13.06
C ALA A 105 6.45 22.94 13.36
#